data_AF-D4M597-F1
#
_entry.id   AF-D4M597-F1
#
_cell.length_a   1.000
_cell.length_b   1.000
_cell.length_c   1.000
_cell.angle_alpha   90.00
_cell.angle_beta   90.00
_cell.angle_gamma   90.00
#
_symmetry.space_group_name_H-M   'P 1'
#
loop_
_entity.id
_entity.type
_entity.pdbx_description
1 polymer ?
#
loop_
_entity_poly.entity_id
_entity_poly.type
_entity_poly.pdbx_seq_one_letter_code
_entity_poly.pdbx_strand_id
1 'polypeptide(L)'
;MKSKLIKLTDGSKLEVKVNFYTLYLVKMNGIDKKLDGRTEEDLTEEENVELAGKLIYVILRSNGLKVDEEEAMMLTPMDADSIREIFEEFEKRLNEYKKKNRRRSLLLRGRRSQRSNRHRLGRIHGVCKKDGNE
;
A
#
# COMPACT_ATOMS: atom_id res chain seq x y z
N MET A 1 1.60 5.46 15.89
CA MET A 1 0.46 6.34 15.57
C MET A 1 -0.80 5.49 15.62
N LYS A 2 -1.85 5.97 16.31
CA LYS A 2 -3.13 5.25 16.43
C LYS A 2 -3.85 5.28 15.08
N SER A 3 -4.42 4.17 14.66
CA SER A 3 -5.28 4.09 13.48
C SER A 3 -6.50 4.98 13.67
N LYS A 4 -6.79 5.88 12.70
CA LYS A 4 -8.10 6.53 12.67
C LYS A 4 -9.11 5.46 12.22
N LEU A 5 -10.21 5.33 12.97
CA LEU A 5 -11.30 4.43 12.63
C LEU A 5 -12.37 5.28 11.95
N ILE A 6 -12.69 4.95 10.71
CA ILE A 6 -13.74 5.61 9.93
C ILE A 6 -15.08 5.04 10.39
N LYS A 7 -16.11 5.88 10.53
CA LYS A 7 -17.48 5.40 10.79
C LYS A 7 -18.17 5.15 9.45
N LEU A 8 -18.85 4.01 9.34
CA LEU A 8 -19.70 3.66 8.21
C LEU A 8 -21.18 3.97 8.52
N THR A 9 -22.02 3.90 7.49
CA THR A 9 -23.45 4.23 7.57
C THR A 9 -24.22 3.37 8.58
N ASP A 10 -23.81 2.11 8.76
CA ASP A 10 -24.38 1.18 9.74
C ASP A 10 -23.90 1.44 11.18
N GLY A 11 -23.05 2.45 11.39
CA GLY A 11 -22.44 2.78 12.67
C GLY A 11 -21.20 1.93 13.01
N SER A 12 -20.81 0.99 12.14
CA SER A 12 -19.60 0.21 12.30
C SER A 12 -18.35 1.07 12.13
N LYS A 13 -17.22 0.58 12.63
CA LYS A 13 -15.93 1.26 12.57
C LYS A 13 -14.98 0.51 11.64
N LEU A 14 -14.61 1.14 10.55
CA LEU A 14 -13.70 0.60 9.55
C LEU A 14 -12.25 0.95 9.89
N GLU A 15 -11.42 -0.08 10.07
CA GLU A 15 -9.97 0.07 10.13
C GLU A 15 -9.36 -0.05 8.73
N VAL A 16 -8.60 0.96 8.34
CA VAL A 16 -7.90 0.98 7.04
C VAL A 16 -6.58 0.22 7.15
N LYS A 17 -6.52 -0.98 6.57
CA LYS A 17 -5.27 -1.74 6.39
C LYS A 17 -4.90 -1.78 4.93
N VAL A 18 -3.63 -1.46 4.66
CA VAL A 18 -3.08 -1.57 3.31
C VAL A 18 -2.09 -2.73 3.28
N ASN A 19 -2.38 -3.70 2.43
CA ASN A 19 -1.52 -4.84 2.14
C ASN A 19 -1.32 -4.97 0.63
N PHE A 20 -0.62 -6.03 0.18
CA PHE A 20 -0.39 -6.25 -1.24
C PHE A 20 -1.69 -6.50 -2.02
N TYR A 21 -2.67 -7.17 -1.39
CA TYR A 21 -3.96 -7.43 -2.01
C TYR A 21 -4.77 -6.15 -2.20
N THR A 22 -4.69 -5.20 -1.26
CA THR A 22 -5.23 -3.84 -1.43
C THR A 22 -4.70 -3.17 -2.70
N LEU A 23 -3.38 -3.22 -2.94
CA LEU A 23 -2.78 -2.64 -4.16
C LEU A 23 -3.31 -3.28 -5.45
N TYR A 24 -3.50 -4.60 -5.43
CA TYR A 24 -4.06 -5.32 -6.56
C TYR A 24 -5.50 -4.88 -6.84
N LEU A 25 -6.34 -4.83 -5.80
CA LEU A 25 -7.74 -4.42 -5.94
C LEU A 25 -7.89 -2.97 -6.40
N VAL A 26 -7.07 -2.04 -5.89
CA VAL A 26 -7.05 -0.64 -6.36
C VAL A 26 -6.82 -0.57 -7.87
N LYS A 27 -5.87 -1.35 -8.39
CA LYS A 27 -5.55 -1.38 -9.82
C LYS A 27 -6.66 -2.04 -10.64
N MET A 28 -7.23 -3.15 -10.15
CA MET A 28 -8.32 -3.86 -10.84
C MET A 28 -9.59 -3.02 -10.95
N ASN A 29 -9.87 -2.21 -9.93
CA ASN A 29 -11.03 -1.32 -9.90
C ASN A 29 -10.77 0.05 -10.57
N GLY A 30 -9.58 0.27 -11.15
CA GLY A 30 -9.22 1.54 -11.81
C GLY A 30 -9.18 2.75 -10.88
N ILE A 31 -9.03 2.51 -9.57
CA ILE A 31 -8.99 3.55 -8.53
C ILE A 31 -7.61 4.23 -8.52
N ASP A 32 -6.56 3.54 -8.97
CA ASP A 32 -5.19 4.06 -9.04
C ASP A 32 -5.07 5.39 -9.82
N LYS A 33 -5.69 5.45 -11.00
CA LYS A 33 -5.74 6.66 -11.84
C LYS A 33 -6.48 7.82 -11.18
N LYS A 34 -7.41 7.47 -10.30
CA LYS A 34 -8.30 8.38 -9.60
C LYS A 34 -7.74 8.84 -8.24
N LEU A 35 -6.66 8.22 -7.75
CA LEU A 35 -5.96 8.59 -6.52
C LEU A 35 -4.69 9.39 -6.77
N ASP A 36 -3.94 9.10 -7.84
CA ASP A 36 -2.72 9.83 -8.18
C ASP A 36 -3.08 11.19 -8.83
N GLY A 37 -3.30 12.23 -8.02
CA GLY A 37 -3.29 13.63 -8.47
C GLY A 37 -4.60 14.41 -8.46
N ARG A 38 -5.58 14.08 -7.61
CA ARG A 38 -6.83 14.84 -7.52
C ARG A 38 -6.79 15.96 -6.48
N THR A 39 -7.19 17.15 -6.90
CA THR A 39 -7.92 18.13 -6.08
C THR A 39 -9.39 17.69 -6.06
N GLU A 40 -10.09 17.83 -4.93
CA GLU A 40 -11.51 17.43 -4.75
C GLU A 40 -12.48 18.07 -5.77
N GLU A 41 -12.02 19.05 -6.54
CA GLU A 41 -12.77 19.94 -7.42
C GLU A 41 -13.10 19.34 -8.80
N ASP A 42 -12.46 18.23 -9.21
CA ASP A 42 -12.61 17.68 -10.57
C ASP A 42 -13.76 16.67 -10.74
N LEU A 43 -14.51 16.35 -9.69
CA LEU A 43 -15.54 15.29 -9.71
C LEU A 43 -16.89 15.79 -9.24
N THR A 44 -17.93 15.20 -9.83
CA THR A 44 -19.28 15.40 -9.30
C THR A 44 -19.43 14.73 -7.93
N GLU A 45 -20.42 15.19 -7.15
CA GLU A 45 -20.76 14.55 -5.87
C GLU A 45 -21.06 13.06 -6.05
N GLU A 46 -21.74 12.69 -7.13
CA GLU A 46 -22.10 11.31 -7.46
C GLU A 46 -20.86 10.45 -7.73
N GLU A 47 -19.90 10.97 -8.48
CA GLU A 47 -18.62 10.29 -8.72
C GLU A 47 -17.82 10.12 -7.43
N ASN A 48 -17.83 11.13 -6.55
CA ASN A 48 -17.15 11.05 -5.25
C ASN A 48 -17.73 9.94 -4.36
N VAL A 49 -19.05 9.83 -4.29
CA VAL A 49 -19.73 8.76 -3.54
C VAL A 49 -19.42 7.40 -4.15
N GLU A 50 -19.49 7.26 -5.48
CA GLU A 50 -19.19 5.99 -6.15
C GLU A 50 -17.74 5.54 -5.90
N LEU A 51 -16.79 6.46 -5.94
CA LEU A 51 -15.39 6.19 -5.61
C LEU A 51 -15.21 5.81 -4.14
N ALA A 52 -15.90 6.48 -3.22
CA ALA A 52 -15.84 6.16 -1.80
C ALA A 52 -16.34 4.73 -1.56
N GLY A 53 -17.44 4.32 -2.20
CA GLY A 53 -17.94 2.95 -2.09
C GLY A 53 -17.01 1.91 -2.69
N LYS A 54 -16.39 2.20 -3.84
CA LYS A 54 -15.31 1.36 -4.38
C LYS A 54 -14.13 1.26 -3.42
N LEU A 55 -13.75 2.34 -2.74
CA LEU A 55 -12.70 2.31 -1.73
C LEU A 55 -13.08 1.43 -0.53
N ILE A 56 -14.30 1.58 -0.03
CA ILE A 56 -14.82 0.77 1.09
C ILE A 56 -14.81 -0.71 0.71
N TYR A 57 -15.29 -1.06 -0.48
CA TYR A 57 -15.20 -2.42 -1.02
C TYR A 57 -13.77 -2.95 -0.98
N VAL A 58 -12.81 -2.19 -1.51
CA VAL A 58 -11.39 -2.56 -1.51
C VAL A 58 -10.85 -2.77 -0.09
N ILE A 59 -11.16 -1.87 0.85
CA ILE A 59 -10.70 -1.95 2.23
C ILE A 59 -11.28 -3.19 2.91
N LEU A 60 -12.60 -3.39 2.87
CA LEU A 60 -13.29 -4.52 3.48
C LEU A 60 -12.77 -5.86 2.93
N ARG A 61 -12.65 -5.97 1.60
CA ARG A 61 -12.09 -7.17 0.94
C ARG A 61 -10.64 -7.41 1.33
N SER A 62 -9.84 -6.35 1.41
CA SER A 62 -8.43 -6.48 1.81
C SER A 62 -8.23 -6.81 3.29
N ASN A 63 -9.22 -6.51 4.12
CA ASN A 63 -9.30 -6.91 5.53
C ASN A 63 -9.77 -8.37 5.71
N GLY A 64 -10.15 -9.05 4.62
CA GLY A 64 -10.59 -10.46 4.65
C GLY A 64 -12.10 -10.64 4.79
N LEU A 65 -12.89 -9.56 4.75
CA LEU A 65 -14.35 -9.64 4.74
C LEU A 65 -14.82 -9.95 3.32
N LYS A 66 -15.71 -10.93 3.19
CA LYS A 66 -16.43 -11.19 1.94
C LYS A 66 -17.63 -10.24 1.92
N VAL A 67 -17.52 -9.23 1.08
CA VAL A 67 -18.56 -8.23 0.84
C VAL A 67 -18.67 -8.06 -0.66
N ASP A 68 -19.87 -7.85 -1.17
CA ASP A 68 -20.11 -7.53 -2.57
C ASP A 68 -20.10 -6.01 -2.79
N GLU A 69 -20.04 -5.57 -4.05
CA GLU A 69 -19.96 -4.13 -4.37
C GLU A 69 -21.21 -3.38 -3.89
N GLU A 70 -22.39 -3.96 -4.04
CA GLU A 70 -23.66 -3.39 -3.57
C GLU A 70 -23.68 -3.24 -2.05
N GLU A 71 -23.23 -4.25 -1.31
CA GLU A 71 -23.12 -4.21 0.15
C GLU A 71 -22.13 -3.11 0.61
N ALA A 72 -21.02 -2.94 -0.10
CA ALA A 72 -20.08 -1.86 0.19
C ALA A 72 -20.67 -0.48 -0.12
N MET A 73 -21.45 -0.34 -1.20
CA MET A 73 -22.16 0.90 -1.52
C MET A 73 -23.18 1.27 -0.43
N MET A 74 -23.92 0.29 0.12
CA MET A 74 -24.83 0.53 1.24
C MET A 74 -24.13 1.01 2.52
N LEU A 75 -22.88 0.59 2.74
CA LEU A 75 -22.05 1.01 3.86
C LEU A 75 -21.36 2.36 3.64
N THR A 76 -21.48 2.94 2.45
CA THR A 76 -20.82 4.18 2.08
C THR A 76 -21.53 5.36 2.74
N PRO A 77 -20.81 6.19 3.51
CA PRO A 77 -21.39 7.41 4.06
C PRO A 77 -21.75 8.36 2.91
N MET A 78 -22.90 9.02 3.02
CA MET A 78 -23.36 10.00 2.03
C MET A 78 -22.86 11.42 2.36
N ASP A 79 -22.32 11.64 3.54
CA ASP A 79 -21.81 12.95 3.95
C ASP A 79 -20.41 13.20 3.39
N ALA A 80 -20.23 14.38 2.79
CA ALA A 80 -18.99 14.78 2.13
C ALA A 80 -17.78 14.71 3.08
N ASP A 81 -17.95 15.06 4.35
CA ASP A 81 -16.86 15.06 5.32
C ASP A 81 -16.37 13.63 5.64
N SER A 82 -17.26 12.67 5.85
CA SER A 82 -16.86 11.27 6.05
C SER A 82 -16.25 10.67 4.79
N ILE A 83 -16.75 11.03 3.61
CA ILE A 83 -16.16 10.63 2.33
C ILE A 83 -14.71 11.14 2.24
N ARG A 84 -14.46 12.42 2.55
CA ARG A 84 -13.11 12.98 2.62
C ARG A 84 -12.21 12.23 3.60
N GLU A 85 -12.72 11.93 4.79
CA GLU A 85 -11.97 11.18 5.80
C GLU A 85 -11.54 9.79 5.31
N ILE A 86 -12.38 9.12 4.50
CA ILE A 86 -12.06 7.84 3.87
C ILE A 86 -10.87 7.98 2.94
N PHE A 87 -10.89 8.97 2.04
CA PHE A 87 -9.80 9.20 1.09
C PHE A 87 -8.50 9.55 1.80
N GLU A 88 -8.53 10.50 2.73
CA GLU A 88 -7.34 10.95 3.46
C GLU A 88 -6.67 9.82 4.23
N GLU A 89 -7.43 9.03 5.00
CA GLU A 89 -6.86 7.92 5.77
C GLU A 89 -6.36 6.82 4.83
N PHE A 90 -7.07 6.52 3.74
CA PHE A 90 -6.61 5.55 2.76
C PHE A 90 -5.31 5.97 2.08
N GLU A 91 -5.23 7.20 1.59
CA GLU A 91 -4.05 7.72 0.89
C GLU A 91 -2.83 7.74 1.81
N LYS A 92 -3.01 8.19 3.06
CA LYS A 92 -1.98 8.16 4.09
C LYS A 92 -1.43 6.75 4.29
N ARG A 93 -2.30 5.75 4.47
CA ARG A 93 -1.89 4.35 4.65
C ARG A 93 -1.23 3.76 3.42
N LEU A 94 -1.72 4.12 2.23
CA LEU A 94 -1.15 3.69 0.97
C LEU A 94 0.28 4.23 0.80
N ASN A 95 0.49 5.49 1.11
CA ASN A 95 1.79 6.17 1.04
C ASN A 95 2.77 5.60 2.07
N GLU A 96 2.33 5.33 3.30
CA GLU A 96 3.12 4.64 4.31
C GLU A 96 3.57 3.25 3.84
N TYR A 97 2.65 2.48 3.26
CA TYR A 97 2.94 1.15 2.71
C TYR A 97 3.95 1.21 1.56
N LYS A 98 3.75 2.11 0.59
CA LYS A 98 4.69 2.36 -0.53
C LYS A 98 6.09 2.73 0.00
N LYS A 99 6.19 3.62 0.99
CA LYS A 99 7.47 4.05 1.61
C LYS A 99 8.16 2.90 2.33
N LYS A 100 7.42 2.09 3.10
CA LYS A 100 7.95 0.92 3.81
C LYS A 100 8.49 -0.12 2.82
N ASN A 101 7.77 -0.37 1.73
CA ASN A 101 8.21 -1.30 0.70
C ASN A 101 9.45 -0.80 -0.06
N ARG A 102 9.53 0.50 -0.38
CA ARG A 102 10.73 1.09 -0.99
C ARG A 102 11.95 0.93 -0.09
N ARG A 103 11.82 1.22 1.21
CA ARG A 103 12.90 1.02 2.21
C ARG A 103 13.34 -0.44 2.30
N ARG A 104 12.40 -1.39 2.38
CA ARG A 104 12.70 -2.83 2.40
C ARG A 104 13.43 -3.28 1.13
N SER A 105 12.98 -2.83 -0.04
CA SER A 105 13.62 -3.13 -1.32
C SER A 105 15.07 -2.61 -1.38
N LEU A 106 15.31 -1.37 -0.92
CA LEU A 106 16.66 -0.80 -0.83
C LEU A 106 17.57 -1.59 0.11
N LEU A 107 17.08 -1.97 1.30
CA LEU A 107 17.83 -2.80 2.25
C LEU A 107 18.19 -4.17 1.67
N LEU A 108 17.27 -4.82 0.96
CA LEU A 108 17.51 -6.10 0.29
C LEU A 108 18.57 -5.98 -0.82
N ARG A 109 18.52 -4.89 -1.61
CA ARG A 109 19.54 -4.60 -2.65
C ARG A 109 20.91 -4.32 -2.05
N GLY A 110 20.98 -3.52 -0.98
CA GLY A 110 22.23 -3.24 -0.25
C GLY A 110 22.88 -4.50 0.33
N ARG A 111 22.07 -5.43 0.87
CA ARG A 111 22.56 -6.73 1.38
C ARG A 111 23.11 -7.64 0.28
N ARG A 112 22.53 -7.61 -0.95
CA ARG A 112 23.06 -8.36 -2.10
C ARG A 112 24.42 -7.82 -2.56
N SER A 113 24.60 -6.48 -2.56
CA SER A 113 25.87 -5.84 -2.89
C SER A 113 27.00 -6.24 -1.92
N GLN A 114 26.73 -6.25 -0.61
CA GLN A 114 27.71 -6.67 0.39
C GLN A 114 28.08 -8.17 0.32
N ARG A 115 27.11 -9.07 0.03
CA ARG A 115 27.39 -10.50 -0.22
C ARG A 115 28.23 -10.73 -1.47
N SER A 116 27.96 -9.99 -2.56
CA SER A 116 28.73 -10.09 -3.81
C SER A 116 30.17 -9.61 -3.64
N ASN A 117 30.43 -8.56 -2.84
CA ASN A 117 31.78 -8.08 -2.56
C ASN A 117 32.60 -9.05 -1.69
N ARG A 118 31.95 -9.76 -0.76
CA ARG A 118 32.62 -10.77 0.07
C ARG A 118 33.13 -11.97 -0.75
N HIS A 119 32.40 -12.38 -1.78
CA HIS A 119 32.83 -13.45 -2.68
C HIS A 119 33.95 -13.04 -3.66
N ARG A 120 34.07 -11.75 -4.02
CA ARG A 120 35.23 -11.27 -4.81
C ARG A 120 36.50 -11.17 -3.98
N LEU A 121 36.42 -10.71 -2.73
CA LEU A 121 37.60 -10.56 -1.85
C LEU A 121 38.17 -11.90 -1.34
N GLY A 122 37.35 -12.95 -1.31
CA GLY A 122 37.80 -14.32 -0.99
C GLY A 122 38.54 -15.05 -2.14
N ARG A 123 38.55 -14.50 -3.36
CA ARG A 123 39.33 -15.06 -4.49
C ARG A 123 40.73 -14.49 -4.63
N ILE A 124 41.03 -13.37 -3.97
CA ILE A 124 42.31 -12.67 -4.12
C ILE A 124 43.38 -13.09 -3.09
N HIS A 125 43.02 -13.92 -2.10
CA HIS A 125 43.94 -14.43 -1.07
C HIS A 125 44.17 -15.94 -1.17
N GLY A 126 44.41 -16.44 -2.39
CA GLY A 126 44.58 -17.87 -2.67
C GLY A 126 45.83 -18.26 -3.43
N VAL A 127 46.84 -17.39 -3.56
CA VAL A 127 48.13 -17.75 -4.18
C VAL A 127 49.29 -17.15 -3.37
N CYS A 128 49.66 -17.83 -2.29
CA CYS A 128 50.99 -17.75 -1.72
C CYS A 128 51.42 -19.18 -1.42
N LYS A 129 51.86 -19.90 -2.47
CA LYS A 129 52.66 -21.11 -2.28
C LYS A 129 54.12 -20.69 -2.31
N LYS A 130 54.74 -20.92 -1.16
CA LYS A 130 56.19 -20.97 -0.92
C LYS A 130 56.81 -21.97 -1.89
N ASP A 131 57.96 -21.61 -2.44
CA ASP A 131 59.11 -22.47 -2.73
C ASP A 131 60.31 -21.49 -2.70
N GLY A 132 61.30 -21.56 -1.82
CA GLY A 132 61.96 -22.71 -1.23
C GLY A 132 63.39 -22.72 -1.80
N ASN A 133 64.37 -22.30 -1.00
CA ASN A 133 65.81 -22.35 -1.29
C ASN A 133 66.23 -23.73 -1.83
N GLU A 134 67.06 -23.72 -2.88
CA GLU A 134 68.37 -24.40 -2.94
C GLU A 134 69.18 -23.87 -4.14
#